data_AF-A0A350Y5J0-F1
#
_entry.id   AF-A0A350Y5J0-F1
#
_cell.length_a   1.000
_cell.length_b   1.000
_cell.length_c   1.000
_cell.angle_alpha   90.00
_cell.angle_beta   90.00
_cell.angle_gamma   90.00
#
_symmetry.space_group_name_H-M   'P 1'
#
loop_
_entity.id
_entity.type
_entity.pdbx_description
1 polymer ?
#
loop_
_entity_poly.entity_id
_entity_poly.type
_entity_poly.pdbx_seq_one_letter_code
_entity_poly.pdbx_strand_id
1 'polypeptide(L)'
;MLRTFRAWLKGSRLEWIDEIPEFGNQLIQVHVTLLENEPDLGARVRGRKMAEILEKLSACQVLTDVEPVAWQREIRQDRSLPGR
;
A
#
# COMPACT_ATOMS: atom_id res chain seq x y z
N MET A 1 -22.27 -24.36 -4.86
CA MET A 1 -21.67 -23.01 -4.85
C MET A 1 -20.93 -22.84 -3.53
N LEU A 2 -19.68 -22.37 -3.56
CA LEU A 2 -18.90 -22.08 -2.35
C LEU A 2 -19.17 -20.63 -1.92
N ARG A 3 -19.48 -20.42 -0.64
CA ARG A 3 -19.56 -19.09 -0.04
C ARG A 3 -18.36 -18.90 0.88
N THR A 4 -17.71 -17.75 0.78
CA THR A 4 -16.50 -17.45 1.56
C THR A 4 -16.84 -16.38 2.59
N PHE A 5 -16.54 -16.67 3.84
CA PHE A 5 -16.72 -15.75 4.96
C PHE A 5 -15.37 -15.44 5.59
N ARG A 6 -15.15 -14.19 5.98
CA ARG A 6 -13.92 -13.77 6.65
C ARG A 6 -14.05 -13.96 8.15
N ALA A 7 -13.05 -14.59 8.74
CA ALA A 7 -12.98 -14.84 10.18
C ALA A 7 -11.54 -14.80 10.66
N TRP A 8 -11.37 -14.48 11.95
CA TRP A 8 -10.15 -14.76 12.69
C TRP A 8 -10.17 -16.19 13.22
N LEU A 9 -9.08 -16.93 13.07
CA LEU A 9 -8.90 -18.21 13.74
C LEU A 9 -8.18 -17.99 15.08
N LYS A 10 -8.90 -18.15 16.19
CA LYS A 10 -8.36 -18.01 17.56
C LYS A 10 -8.34 -19.36 18.25
N GLY A 11 -7.15 -19.96 18.34
CA GLY A 11 -7.01 -21.35 18.77
C GLY A 11 -7.72 -22.28 17.79
N SER A 12 -8.84 -22.87 18.22
CA SER A 12 -9.69 -23.75 17.40
C SER A 12 -11.05 -23.14 17.03
N ARG A 13 -11.27 -21.85 17.31
CA ARG A 13 -12.55 -21.18 17.06
C ARG A 13 -12.41 -20.12 15.98
N LEU A 14 -13.39 -20.06 15.07
CA LEU A 14 -13.52 -18.99 14.08
C LEU A 14 -14.37 -17.85 14.68
N GLU A 15 -13.85 -16.63 14.64
CA GLU A 15 -14.54 -15.40 15.02
C GLU A 15 -14.79 -14.56 13.75
N TRP A 16 -16.05 -14.42 13.35
CA TRP A 16 -16.43 -13.73 12.10
C TRP A 16 -16.06 -12.24 12.13
N ILE A 17 -15.59 -11.70 11.00
CA ILE A 17 -15.17 -10.30 10.87
C ILE A 17 -16.31 -9.43 10.33
N ASP A 18 -16.97 -9.89 9.27
CA ASP A 18 -18.03 -9.15 8.59
C ASP A 18 -19.38 -9.84 8.84
N GLU A 19 -19.87 -10.56 7.85
CA GLU A 19 -21.14 -11.27 7.88
C GLU A 19 -21.01 -12.53 8.73
N ILE A 20 -21.90 -12.64 9.71
CA ILE A 20 -22.08 -13.86 10.49
C ILE A 20 -23.04 -14.74 9.69
N PRO A 21 -22.59 -15.91 9.20
CA PRO A 21 -23.47 -16.77 8.46
C PRO A 21 -24.54 -17.40 9.36
N GLU A 22 -25.79 -17.34 8.90
CA GLU A 22 -26.95 -17.92 9.59
C GLU A 22 -27.08 -19.42 9.28
N PHE A 23 -26.29 -20.22 10.01
CA PHE A 23 -26.28 -21.68 9.85
C PHE A 23 -27.14 -22.42 10.89
N GLY A 24 -27.74 -21.70 11.83
CA GLY A 24 -28.44 -22.29 12.97
C GLY A 24 -27.50 -23.16 13.82
N ASN A 25 -28.01 -24.24 14.40
CA ASN A 25 -27.27 -25.12 15.32
C ASN A 25 -26.75 -26.41 14.65
N GLN A 26 -26.44 -26.35 13.35
CA GLN A 26 -26.02 -27.50 12.55
C GLN A 26 -24.50 -27.63 12.52
N LEU A 27 -23.97 -28.85 12.56
CA LEU A 27 -22.56 -29.10 12.25
C LEU A 27 -22.35 -28.99 10.73
N ILE A 28 -21.52 -28.04 10.32
CA ILE A 28 -21.19 -27.80 8.92
C ILE A 28 -19.70 -28.06 8.71
N GLN A 29 -19.39 -28.87 7.70
CA GLN A 29 -18.02 -29.09 7.26
C GLN A 29 -17.54 -27.85 6.49
N VAL A 30 -16.39 -27.30 6.91
CA VAL A 30 -15.77 -26.13 6.29
C VAL A 30 -14.33 -26.42 5.89
N HIS A 31 -13.85 -25.72 4.86
CA HIS A 31 -12.43 -25.65 4.53
C HIS A 31 -11.89 -24.32 5.06
N VAL A 32 -10.79 -24.36 5.82
CA VAL A 32 -10.15 -23.17 6.37
C VAL A 32 -8.86 -22.92 5.60
N THR A 33 -8.79 -21.78 4.92
CA THR A 33 -7.57 -21.30 4.26
C THR A 33 -6.97 -20.19 5.10
N LEU A 34 -5.73 -20.35 5.54
CA LEU A 34 -5.02 -19.32 6.28
C LEU A 34 -4.53 -18.24 5.33
N LEU A 35 -4.84 -16.98 5.63
CA LEU A 35 -4.27 -15.84 4.92
C LEU A 35 -2.88 -15.59 5.50
N GLU A 36 -1.84 -15.94 4.74
CA GLU A 36 -0.48 -15.54 5.05
C GLU A 36 -0.38 -14.02 4.86
N ASN A 37 -0.31 -13.28 5.97
CA ASN A 37 0.25 -11.94 5.91
C ASN A 37 1.74 -12.13 5.69
N GLU A 38 2.18 -12.12 4.42
CA GLU A 38 3.60 -11.92 4.17
C GLU A 38 4.01 -10.68 4.97
N PRO A 39 5.05 -10.76 5.84
CA PRO A 39 5.66 -9.53 6.32
C PRO A 39 5.97 -8.71 5.06
N ASP A 40 5.69 -7.41 5.08
CA ASP A 40 5.89 -6.52 3.92
C ASP A 40 7.38 -6.33 3.61
N LEU A 41 8.07 -7.43 3.31
CA LEU A 41 9.37 -7.54 2.69
C LEU A 41 9.33 -6.78 1.37
N GLY A 42 8.16 -6.78 0.72
CA GLY A 42 7.83 -5.94 -0.42
C GLY A 42 8.11 -4.46 -0.18
N ALA A 43 7.66 -3.83 0.91
CA ALA A 43 7.87 -2.39 1.12
C ALA A 43 9.35 -2.04 1.28
N ARG A 44 10.11 -2.84 2.04
CA ARG A 44 11.55 -2.61 2.20
C ARG A 44 12.30 -2.81 0.89
N VAL A 45 11.98 -3.86 0.13
CA VAL A 45 12.61 -4.14 -1.17
C VAL A 45 12.21 -3.11 -2.23
N ARG A 46 10.94 -2.70 -2.28
CA ARG A 46 10.44 -1.62 -3.15
C ARG A 46 11.11 -0.29 -2.83
N GLY A 47 11.24 0.06 -1.54
CA GLY A 47 11.91 1.29 -1.10
C GLY A 47 13.38 1.33 -1.52
N ARG A 48 14.10 0.23 -1.33
CA ARG A 48 15.51 0.12 -1.77
C ARG A 48 15.65 0.27 -3.28
N LYS A 49 14.84 -0.46 -4.05
CA LYS A 49 14.86 -0.41 -5.52
C LYS A 49 14.48 0.97 -6.05
N MET A 50 13.53 1.66 -5.41
CA MET A 50 13.16 3.03 -5.75
C MET A 50 14.32 3.99 -5.51
N ALA A 51 15.00 3.89 -4.35
CA ALA A 51 16.15 4.72 -4.03
C ALA A 51 17.28 4.57 -5.06
N GLU A 52 17.61 3.33 -5.45
CA GLU A 52 18.63 3.04 -6.47
C GLU A 52 18.27 3.63 -7.85
N ILE A 53 16.99 3.61 -8.24
CA ILE A 53 16.53 4.21 -9.50
C ILE A 53 16.64 5.74 -9.43
N LEU A 54 16.22 6.36 -8.33
CA LEU A 54 16.30 7.81 -8.14
C LEU A 54 17.76 8.29 -8.13
N GLU A 55 18.67 7.54 -7.52
CA GLU A 55 20.10 7.84 -7.54
C GLU A 55 20.64 7.83 -8.97
N LYS A 56 20.33 6.79 -9.76
CA LYS A 56 20.71 6.72 -11.18
C LYS A 56 20.12 7.86 -12.00
N LEU A 57 18.85 8.22 -11.76
CA LEU A 57 18.20 9.34 -12.44
C LEU A 57 18.87 10.68 -12.10
N SER A 58 19.29 10.88 -10.85
CA SER A 58 19.98 12.11 -10.44
C SER A 58 21.38 12.25 -11.06
N ALA A 59 22.05 11.13 -11.32
CA ALA A 59 23.36 11.11 -11.96
C ALA A 59 23.29 11.37 -13.48
N CYS A 60 22.16 11.06 -14.11
CA CYS A 60 21.90 11.46 -15.48
C CYS A 60 21.60 12.97 -15.49
N GLN A 61 22.56 13.81 -15.88
CA GLN A 61 22.41 15.26 -16.07
C GLN A 61 21.47 15.58 -17.25
N VAL A 62 20.21 15.13 -17.17
CA VAL A 62 19.19 15.27 -18.21
C VAL A 62 18.44 16.60 -18.06
N LEU A 63 18.47 17.18 -16.86
CA LEU A 63 17.77 18.43 -16.52
C LEU A 63 18.71 19.64 -16.44
N THR A 64 19.87 19.58 -17.11
CA THR A 64 20.88 20.66 -17.08
C THR A 64 20.32 21.99 -17.58
N ASP A 65 19.32 21.94 -18.47
CA ASP A 65 18.65 23.12 -19.04
C ASP A 65 17.45 23.62 -18.20
N VAL A 66 17.12 22.94 -17.09
CA VAL A 66 16.02 23.35 -16.20
C VAL A 66 16.60 24.12 -15.02
N GLU A 67 16.20 25.38 -14.85
CA GLU A 67 16.45 26.14 -13.62
C GLU A 67 15.43 25.70 -12.56
N PRO A 68 15.83 24.93 -11.53
CA PRO A 68 14.88 24.24 -10.66
C PRO A 68 13.99 25.19 -9.86
N VAL A 69 14.49 26.37 -9.48
CA VAL A 69 13.75 27.33 -8.65
C VAL A 69 12.65 28.01 -9.47
N ALA A 70 12.94 28.43 -10.70
CA ALA A 70 11.98 29.01 -11.63
C ALA A 70 10.89 28.00 -11.99
N TRP A 71 11.27 26.76 -12.33
CA TRP A 71 10.30 25.70 -12.61
C TRP A 71 9.38 25.43 -11.42
N GLN A 72 9.93 25.37 -10.19
CA GLN A 72 9.11 25.18 -8.99
C GLN A 72 8.13 26.32 -8.74
N ARG A 73 8.57 27.58 -8.92
CA ARG A 73 7.71 28.76 -8.75
C ARG A 73 6.58 28.78 -9.77
N GLU A 74 6.85 28.41 -11.02
CA GLU A 74 5.85 28.30 -12.07
C GLU A 74 4.79 27.24 -11.74
N ILE A 75 5.22 26.01 -11.41
CA ILE A 75 4.31 24.90 -11.09
C ILE A 75 3.47 25.17 -9.85
N ARG A 76 4.07 25.81 -8.82
CA ARG A 76 3.36 26.15 -7.58
C ARG A 76 2.52 27.42 -7.68
N GLN A 77 2.64 28.15 -8.79
CA GLN A 77 2.04 29.48 -8.95
C GLN A 77 2.40 30.40 -7.78
N ASP A 78 3.67 30.38 -7.38
CA ASP A 78 4.15 31.16 -6.26
C ASP A 78 3.89 32.65 -6.55
N ARG A 79 3.03 33.26 -5.73
CA ARG A 79 2.77 34.70 -5.80
C ARG A 79 3.84 35.47 -5.04
N SER A 80 4.25 36.61 -5.57
CA SER A 80 5.10 37.56 -4.84
C SER A 80 4.40 37.97 -3.54
N LEU A 81 5.13 37.91 -2.43
CA LEU A 81 4.64 38.44 -1.16
C LEU A 81 4.67 39.98 -1.24
N PRO A 82 3.62 40.67 -0.75
CA PRO A 82 3.62 42.13 -0.75
C PRO A 82 4.76 42.65 0.15
N GLY A 83 5.62 43.50 -0.40
CA GLY A 83 6.69 44.21 0.34
C GLY A 83 8.12 43.67 0.17
N ARG A 84 8.37 42.81 -0.83
CA ARG A 84 9.72 42.47 -1.32
C ARG A 84 9.79 42.53 -2.84
#